data_AF-A0A401ZY98-F1
#
_entry.id   AF-A0A401ZY98-F1
#
_cell.length_a   1.000
_cell.length_b   1.000
_cell.length_c   1.000
_cell.angle_alpha   90.00
_cell.angle_beta   90.00
_cell.angle_gamma   90.00
#
_symmetry.space_group_name_H-M   'P 1'
#
loop_
_entity.id
_entity.type
_entity.pdbx_description
1 polymer ?
#
loop_
_entity_poly.entity_id
_entity_poly.type
_entity_poly.pdbx_seq_one_letter_code
_entity_poly.pdbx_strand_id
1 'polypeptide(L)'
;MPRIQAPKGYYTATEVKQILNISDSMIRRHVEKGLITYTTPPNRKQGFYLKKDVDKLRNDLETFLNLEDEIETTVFTTATQADIPACVALNRELFTASVDTDDNTLIQKWTSWIRKNPEVVHVLKANNEVLGIATIIPFRPGSTKYEKVMHSDTSILLGDVDIEEEDIEEYRAGHKVQLYIAEIGIKPSLDKELRRRYGAKLISSFMNTIVDLGTRGVIIDSMTSVGATKSGIKLLQHFGFSEVLFPRTDTQMFSIDMKQSGAPIIQAYREALHNFNHEQN
;
A
#
# COMPACT_ATOMS: atom_id res chain seq x y z
N MET A 1 9.64 11.89 37.18
CA MET A 1 8.26 12.42 37.29
C MET A 1 7.30 11.24 37.38
N PRO A 2 6.25 11.27 38.22
CA PRO A 2 5.27 10.19 38.31
C PRO A 2 4.60 9.97 36.95
N ARG A 3 4.49 8.73 36.48
CA ARG A 3 3.73 8.39 35.27
C ARG A 3 2.25 8.73 35.52
N ILE A 4 1.70 9.65 34.73
CA ILE A 4 0.29 10.02 34.79
C ILE A 4 -0.53 8.79 34.41
N GLN A 5 -1.36 8.31 35.33
CA GLN A 5 -2.28 7.21 35.06
C GLN A 5 -3.57 7.73 34.41
N ALA A 6 -4.05 7.01 33.39
CA ALA A 6 -5.34 7.28 32.80
C ALA A 6 -6.48 7.01 33.82
N PRO A 7 -7.54 7.83 33.82
CA PRO A 7 -8.77 7.50 34.55
C PRO A 7 -9.36 6.15 34.10
N LYS A 8 -10.14 5.51 34.97
CA LYS A 8 -10.81 4.25 34.64
C LYS A 8 -11.71 4.43 33.40
N GLY A 9 -11.55 3.54 32.42
CA GLY A 9 -12.29 3.60 31.15
C GLY A 9 -11.63 4.43 30.06
N TYR A 10 -10.42 4.93 30.27
CA TYR A 10 -9.68 5.71 29.29
C TYR A 10 -8.24 5.21 29.11
N TYR A 11 -7.62 5.60 28.00
CA TYR A 11 -6.20 5.44 27.72
C TYR A 11 -5.51 6.80 27.58
N THR A 12 -4.23 6.84 27.91
CA THR A 12 -3.29 7.91 27.55
C THR A 12 -2.90 7.85 26.08
N ALA A 13 -2.38 8.94 25.52
CA ALA A 13 -1.87 8.95 24.14
C ALA A 13 -0.81 7.87 23.88
N THR A 14 0.08 7.64 24.86
CA THR A 14 1.13 6.61 24.77
C THR A 14 0.53 5.20 24.71
N GLU A 15 -0.48 4.91 25.53
CA GLU A 15 -1.17 3.63 25.50
C GLU A 15 -1.92 3.43 24.18
N VAL A 16 -2.64 4.44 23.68
CA VAL A 16 -3.33 4.35 22.38
C VAL A 16 -2.34 4.09 21.25
N LYS A 17 -1.21 4.78 21.23
CA LYS A 17 -0.14 4.58 20.26
C LYS A 17 0.41 3.16 20.30
N GLN A 18 0.58 2.59 21.49
CA GLN A 18 1.04 1.21 21.65
C GLN A 18 -0.02 0.19 21.24
N ILE A 19 -1.27 0.40 21.65
CA ILE A 19 -2.39 -0.53 21.40
C ILE A 19 -2.73 -0.60 19.91
N LEU A 20 -2.80 0.56 19.25
CA LEU A 20 -3.17 0.65 17.84
C LEU A 20 -1.96 0.60 16.91
N ASN A 21 -0.73 0.74 17.44
CA ASN A 21 0.52 0.82 16.69
C ASN A 21 0.50 1.88 15.56
N ILE A 22 0.00 3.09 15.85
CA ILE A 22 -0.14 4.19 14.88
C ILE A 22 0.51 5.49 15.36
N SER A 23 0.80 6.41 14.43
CA SER A 23 1.36 7.73 14.74
C SER A 23 0.37 8.66 15.45
N ASP A 24 0.89 9.68 16.14
CA ASP A 24 0.06 10.71 16.79
C ASP A 24 -0.82 11.48 15.78
N SER A 25 -0.33 11.68 14.55
CA SER A 25 -1.10 12.27 13.46
C SER A 25 -2.31 11.41 13.08
N MET A 26 -2.13 10.09 13.01
CA MET A 26 -3.23 9.16 12.74
C MET A 26 -4.24 9.11 13.89
N ILE A 27 -3.78 9.14 15.14
CA ILE A 27 -4.68 9.22 16.31
C ILE A 27 -5.56 10.48 16.22
N ARG A 28 -4.98 11.66 15.94
CA ARG A 28 -5.75 12.91 15.76
C ARG A 28 -6.78 12.79 14.65
N ARG A 29 -6.39 12.21 13.53
CA ARG A 29 -7.29 11.98 12.40
C ARG A 29 -8.46 11.05 12.74
N HIS A 30 -8.22 10.02 13.56
CA HIS A 30 -9.29 9.14 14.05
C HIS A 30 -10.24 9.89 15.00
N VAL A 31 -9.72 10.80 15.82
CA VAL A 31 -10.55 11.69 16.66
C VAL A 31 -11.39 12.64 15.82
N GLU A 32 -10.79 13.30 14.82
CA GLU A 32 -11.50 14.21 13.89
C GLU A 32 -12.63 13.50 13.13
N LYS A 33 -12.43 12.22 12.79
CA LYS A 33 -13.44 11.38 12.13
C LYS A 33 -14.50 10.82 13.09
N GLY A 34 -14.41 11.09 14.39
CA GLY A 34 -15.31 10.55 15.41
C GLY A 34 -15.17 9.04 15.64
N LEU A 35 -14.05 8.44 15.22
CA LEU A 35 -13.77 7.01 15.41
C LEU A 35 -13.22 6.73 16.81
N ILE A 36 -12.53 7.70 17.42
CA ILE A 36 -12.05 7.62 18.79
C ILE A 36 -12.52 8.87 19.53
N THR A 37 -13.22 8.70 20.65
CA THR A 37 -13.61 9.83 21.50
C THR A 37 -12.41 10.33 22.31
N TYR A 38 -12.06 11.61 22.15
CA TYR A 38 -11.06 12.31 22.96
C TYR A 38 -11.73 13.25 23.95
N THR A 39 -11.33 13.21 25.22
CA THR A 39 -11.89 14.06 26.28
C THR A 39 -10.80 14.68 27.13
N THR A 40 -10.95 15.96 27.48
CA THR A 40 -10.06 16.66 28.41
C THR A 40 -10.83 16.92 29.70
N PRO A 41 -10.52 16.21 30.81
CA PRO A 41 -11.21 16.43 32.07
C PRO A 41 -11.04 17.87 32.57
N PRO A 42 -12.06 18.46 33.23
CA PRO A 42 -11.90 19.75 33.88
C PRO A 42 -10.74 19.66 34.89
N ASN A 43 -9.88 20.67 34.91
CA ASN A 43 -8.65 20.75 35.72
C ASN A 43 -7.46 19.89 35.26
N ARG A 44 -7.48 19.33 34.04
CA ARG A 44 -6.29 18.67 33.46
C ARG A 44 -5.85 19.34 32.17
N LYS A 45 -4.54 19.44 31.97
CA LYS A 45 -3.92 19.95 30.73
C LYS A 45 -3.81 18.88 29.63
N GLN A 46 -3.92 17.61 29.99
CA GLN A 46 -3.81 16.47 29.07
C GLN A 46 -5.17 15.79 28.95
N GLY A 47 -5.57 15.49 27.71
CA GLY A 47 -6.76 14.69 27.44
C GLY A 47 -6.48 13.19 27.32
N PHE A 48 -7.55 12.41 27.32
CA PHE A 48 -7.55 10.96 27.32
C PHE A 48 -8.53 10.42 26.27
N TYR A 49 -8.30 9.18 25.85
CA TYR A 49 -9.06 8.52 24.79
C TYR A 49 -9.98 7.47 25.39
N LEU A 50 -11.23 7.41 24.96
CA LEU A 50 -12.20 6.46 25.50
C LEU A 50 -11.78 5.02 25.15
N LYS A 51 -11.58 4.20 26.18
CA LYS A 51 -11.06 2.83 26.04
C LYS A 51 -11.91 1.98 25.09
N LYS A 52 -13.24 2.07 25.19
CA LYS A 52 -14.19 1.33 24.36
C LYS A 52 -13.97 1.58 22.85
N ASP A 53 -13.70 2.82 22.46
CA ASP A 53 -13.53 3.18 21.06
C ASP A 53 -12.18 2.71 20.53
N VAL A 54 -11.13 2.84 21.36
CA VAL A 54 -9.78 2.35 21.03
C VAL A 54 -9.77 0.83 20.90
N ASP A 55 -10.37 0.12 21.86
CA ASP A 55 -10.47 -1.35 21.82
C ASP A 55 -11.31 -1.81 20.62
N LYS A 56 -12.40 -1.10 20.29
CA LYS A 56 -13.20 -1.39 19.09
C LYS A 56 -12.36 -1.21 17.82
N LEU A 57 -11.64 -0.09 17.70
CA LEU A 57 -10.79 0.16 16.53
C LEU A 57 -9.68 -0.88 16.43
N ARG A 58 -9.08 -1.29 17.55
CA ARG A 58 -8.11 -2.39 17.59
C ARG A 58 -8.73 -3.68 17.09
N ASN A 59 -9.91 -4.04 17.59
CA ASN A 59 -10.60 -5.25 17.16
C ASN A 59 -11.00 -5.20 15.69
N ASP A 60 -11.38 -4.03 15.17
CA ASP A 60 -11.67 -3.85 13.74
C ASP A 60 -10.39 -4.04 12.90
N LEU A 61 -9.23 -3.57 13.39
CA LEU A 61 -7.92 -3.80 12.77
C LEU A 61 -7.49 -5.26 12.85
N GLU A 62 -7.61 -5.89 14.02
CA GLU A 62 -7.27 -7.30 14.24
C GLU A 62 -8.22 -8.21 13.43
N THR A 63 -9.51 -7.92 13.37
CA THR A 63 -10.46 -8.66 12.55
C THR A 63 -10.16 -8.50 11.06
N PHE A 64 -9.73 -7.31 10.62
CA PHE A 64 -9.29 -7.11 9.24
C PHE A 64 -8.05 -7.97 8.90
N LEU A 65 -7.14 -8.15 9.85
CA LEU A 65 -5.92 -8.95 9.70
C LEU A 65 -6.17 -10.47 9.88
N ASN A 66 -7.06 -10.87 10.78
CA ASN A 66 -7.32 -12.27 11.17
C ASN A 66 -8.44 -12.95 10.37
N LEU A 67 -8.89 -12.37 9.25
CA LEU A 67 -9.85 -13.02 8.34
C LEU A 67 -9.26 -14.21 7.55
N GLU A 68 -8.11 -14.76 7.97
CA GLU A 68 -7.34 -15.80 7.30
C GLU A 68 -7.85 -17.24 7.53
N ASP A 69 -8.72 -17.49 8.51
CA ASP A 69 -8.96 -18.86 9.01
C ASP A 69 -10.01 -19.72 8.26
N GLU A 70 -10.70 -19.21 7.23
CA GLU A 70 -11.64 -20.03 6.45
C GLU A 70 -11.69 -19.61 4.97
N ILE A 71 -10.60 -19.83 4.23
CA ILE A 71 -10.62 -19.62 2.78
C ILE A 71 -10.03 -20.81 2.05
N GLU A 72 -10.53 -21.04 0.83
CA GLU A 72 -9.79 -21.77 -0.20
C GLU A 72 -8.32 -21.34 -0.18
N THR A 73 -7.41 -22.28 -0.41
CA THR A 73 -5.96 -22.02 -0.40
C THR A 73 -5.61 -21.01 -1.48
N THR A 74 -5.54 -19.73 -1.10
CA THR A 74 -5.09 -18.68 -2.01
C THR A 74 -3.58 -18.52 -1.93
N VAL A 75 -2.98 -18.22 -3.08
CA VAL A 75 -1.53 -18.04 -3.24
C VAL A 75 -1.27 -16.62 -3.74
N PHE A 76 -0.38 -15.91 -3.06
CA PHE A 76 0.17 -14.65 -3.55
C PHE A 76 1.55 -14.91 -4.15
N THR A 77 1.75 -14.54 -5.41
CA THR A 77 2.98 -14.82 -6.17
C THR A 77 3.22 -13.73 -7.21
N THR A 78 4.43 -13.66 -7.76
CA THR A 78 4.67 -12.94 -9.00
C THR A 78 3.87 -13.54 -10.16
N ALA A 79 3.44 -12.70 -11.09
CA ALA A 79 2.72 -13.12 -12.28
C ALA A 79 3.66 -13.84 -13.24
N THR A 80 3.17 -14.94 -13.81
CA THR A 80 3.82 -15.60 -14.95
C THR A 80 3.31 -15.00 -16.25
N GLN A 81 3.98 -15.27 -17.37
CA GLN A 81 3.50 -14.87 -18.69
C GLN A 81 2.08 -15.39 -19.00
N ALA A 82 1.73 -16.57 -18.48
CA ALA A 82 0.39 -17.14 -18.64
C ALA A 82 -0.70 -16.37 -17.87
N ASP A 83 -0.32 -15.60 -16.85
CA ASP A 83 -1.26 -14.82 -16.04
C ASP A 83 -1.59 -13.46 -16.66
N ILE A 84 -0.71 -12.93 -17.52
CA ILE A 84 -0.82 -11.57 -18.06
C ILE A 84 -2.17 -11.31 -18.76
N PRO A 85 -2.72 -12.21 -19.59
CA PRO A 85 -4.05 -12.00 -20.16
C PRO A 85 -5.15 -11.83 -19.10
N ALA A 86 -5.12 -12.61 -18.02
CA ALA A 86 -6.09 -12.49 -16.93
C ALA A 86 -5.87 -11.21 -16.09
N CYS A 87 -4.61 -10.80 -15.94
CA CYS A 87 -4.24 -9.54 -15.28
C CYS A 87 -4.77 -8.32 -16.04
N VAL A 88 -4.59 -8.29 -17.37
CA VAL A 88 -5.13 -7.23 -18.23
C VAL A 88 -6.67 -7.22 -18.18
N ALA A 89 -7.32 -8.39 -18.27
CA ALA A 89 -8.78 -8.47 -18.14
C ALA A 89 -9.28 -7.94 -16.78
N LEU A 90 -8.59 -8.27 -15.68
CA LEU A 90 -8.91 -7.76 -14.35
C LEU A 90 -8.69 -6.24 -14.26
N ASN A 91 -7.63 -5.71 -14.86
CA ASN A 91 -7.40 -4.27 -14.94
C ASN A 91 -8.56 -3.54 -15.62
N ARG A 92 -9.08 -4.08 -16.74
CA ARG A 92 -10.28 -3.53 -17.42
C ARG A 92 -11.53 -3.54 -16.54
N GLU A 93 -11.71 -4.60 -15.75
CA GLU A 93 -12.83 -4.71 -14.83
C GLU A 93 -12.74 -3.68 -13.68
N LEU A 94 -11.52 -3.43 -13.19
CA LEU A 94 -11.25 -2.49 -12.10
C LEU A 94 -11.36 -1.02 -12.53
N PHE A 95 -10.93 -0.71 -13.75
CA PHE A 95 -10.82 0.66 -14.25
C PHE A 95 -11.64 0.83 -15.52
N THR A 96 -12.88 1.30 -15.37
CA THR A 96 -13.81 1.54 -16.48
C THR A 96 -13.51 2.81 -17.28
N ALA A 97 -12.34 3.43 -17.08
CA ALA A 97 -11.93 4.57 -17.88
C ALA A 97 -11.70 4.10 -19.33
N SER A 98 -12.15 4.90 -20.30
CA SER A 98 -11.77 4.67 -21.69
C SER A 98 -10.25 4.75 -21.78
N VAL A 99 -9.61 3.66 -22.21
CA VAL A 99 -8.20 3.68 -22.60
C VAL A 99 -8.11 3.23 -24.04
N ASP A 100 -7.27 3.90 -24.80
CA ASP A 100 -7.22 3.77 -26.25
C ASP A 100 -6.44 2.52 -26.70
N THR A 101 -5.56 2.01 -25.82
CA THR A 101 -4.75 0.83 -26.09
C THR A 101 -5.59 -0.45 -26.07
N ASP A 102 -5.39 -1.33 -27.05
CA ASP A 102 -6.05 -2.64 -27.09
C ASP A 102 -5.39 -3.68 -26.17
N ASP A 103 -6.12 -4.76 -25.86
CA ASP A 103 -5.65 -5.78 -24.92
C ASP A 103 -4.39 -6.53 -25.39
N ASN A 104 -4.21 -6.76 -26.70
CA ASN A 104 -3.02 -7.46 -27.17
C ASN A 104 -1.77 -6.60 -26.98
N THR A 105 -1.87 -5.30 -27.26
CA THR A 105 -0.78 -4.35 -27.02
C THR A 105 -0.43 -4.29 -25.53
N LEU A 106 -1.42 -4.25 -24.63
CA LEU A 106 -1.16 -4.30 -23.18
C LEU A 106 -0.55 -5.60 -22.72
N ILE A 107 -1.03 -6.74 -23.23
CA ILE A 107 -0.46 -8.06 -22.91
C ILE A 107 1.02 -8.12 -23.32
N GLN A 108 1.36 -7.65 -24.52
CA GLN A 108 2.75 -7.61 -24.98
C GLN A 108 3.62 -6.73 -24.09
N LYS A 109 3.11 -5.56 -23.72
CA LYS A 109 3.80 -4.59 -22.87
C LYS A 109 4.04 -5.13 -21.45
N TRP A 110 3.01 -5.66 -20.80
CA TRP A 110 3.17 -6.23 -19.46
C TRP A 110 4.05 -7.47 -19.48
N THR A 111 4.02 -8.24 -20.57
CA THR A 111 4.95 -9.36 -20.78
C THR A 111 6.40 -8.89 -20.85
N SER A 112 6.70 -7.78 -21.54
CA SER A 112 8.07 -7.23 -21.57
C SER A 112 8.49 -6.71 -20.20
N TRP A 113 7.58 -6.09 -19.46
CA TRP A 113 7.83 -5.62 -18.10
C TRP A 113 8.21 -6.77 -17.15
N ILE A 114 7.43 -7.85 -17.11
CA ILE A 114 7.76 -8.99 -16.23
C ILE A 114 8.99 -9.78 -16.69
N ARG A 115 9.34 -9.71 -17.98
CA ARG A 115 10.59 -10.27 -18.50
C ARG A 115 11.80 -9.50 -17.96
N LYS A 116 11.68 -8.17 -17.89
CA LYS A 116 12.72 -7.29 -17.34
C LYS A 116 12.82 -7.38 -15.83
N ASN A 117 11.70 -7.33 -15.13
CA ASN A 117 11.65 -7.55 -13.69
C ASN A 117 10.40 -8.39 -13.35
N PRO A 118 10.58 -9.69 -13.00
CA PRO A 118 9.47 -10.59 -12.67
C PRO A 118 8.61 -10.14 -11.49
N GLU A 119 9.09 -9.21 -10.67
CA GLU A 119 8.41 -8.68 -9.49
C GLU A 119 7.66 -7.36 -9.78
N VAL A 120 7.40 -7.04 -11.05
CA VAL A 120 6.57 -5.88 -11.42
C VAL A 120 5.09 -6.14 -11.17
N VAL A 121 4.62 -7.35 -11.49
CA VAL A 121 3.20 -7.73 -11.36
C VAL A 121 3.09 -8.88 -10.37
N HIS A 122 2.27 -8.68 -9.34
CA HIS A 122 1.92 -9.70 -8.37
C HIS A 122 0.44 -10.04 -8.47
N VAL A 123 0.12 -11.30 -8.23
CA VAL A 123 -1.24 -11.84 -8.33
C VAL A 123 -1.61 -12.60 -7.08
N LEU A 124 -2.86 -12.42 -6.65
CA LEU A 124 -3.51 -13.29 -5.69
C LEU A 124 -4.40 -14.28 -6.46
N LYS A 125 -4.14 -15.57 -6.31
CA LYS A 125 -4.88 -16.64 -7.01
C LYS A 125 -5.63 -17.55 -6.04
N ALA A 126 -6.77 -18.08 -6.49
CA ALA A 126 -7.41 -19.26 -5.91
C ALA A 126 -7.79 -20.21 -7.04
N ASN A 127 -7.56 -21.52 -6.89
CA ASN A 127 -7.86 -22.51 -7.93
C ASN A 127 -7.31 -22.14 -9.33
N ASN A 128 -6.12 -21.55 -9.38
CA ASN A 128 -5.47 -21.03 -10.60
C ASN A 128 -6.19 -19.86 -11.31
N GLU A 129 -7.22 -19.28 -10.69
CA GLU A 129 -7.87 -18.05 -11.16
C GLU A 129 -7.22 -16.82 -10.50
N VAL A 130 -6.96 -15.76 -11.27
CA VAL A 130 -6.49 -14.47 -10.76
C VAL A 130 -7.67 -13.72 -10.13
N LEU A 131 -7.61 -13.56 -8.80
CA LEU A 131 -8.61 -12.85 -8.01
C LEU A 131 -8.21 -11.40 -7.71
N GLY A 132 -6.90 -11.14 -7.71
CA GLY A 132 -6.34 -9.86 -7.31
C GLY A 132 -5.02 -9.59 -7.99
N ILE A 133 -4.71 -8.31 -8.12
CA ILE A 133 -3.50 -7.82 -8.75
C ILE A 133 -2.89 -6.67 -7.95
N ALA A 134 -1.57 -6.66 -7.87
CA ALA A 134 -0.78 -5.52 -7.41
C ALA A 134 0.38 -5.31 -8.39
N THR A 135 0.43 -4.15 -9.03
CA THR A 135 1.50 -3.80 -9.97
C THR A 135 2.33 -2.66 -9.42
N ILE A 136 3.64 -2.89 -9.33
CA ILE A 136 4.63 -1.96 -8.83
C ILE A 136 5.75 -1.81 -9.84
N ILE A 137 5.98 -0.57 -10.27
CA ILE A 137 6.97 -0.26 -11.30
C ILE A 137 8.18 0.39 -10.60
N PRO A 138 9.32 -0.30 -10.50
CA PRO A 138 10.55 0.27 -9.98
C PRO A 138 11.23 1.12 -11.04
N PHE A 139 11.48 2.38 -10.70
CA PHE A 139 12.23 3.32 -11.53
C PHE A 139 13.59 3.63 -10.89
N ARG A 140 14.56 3.98 -11.72
CA ARG A 140 15.80 4.61 -11.24
C ARG A 140 15.52 5.98 -10.61
N PRO A 141 16.28 6.37 -9.57
CA PRO A 141 16.23 7.72 -9.03
C PRO A 141 16.43 8.78 -10.12
N GLY A 142 15.53 9.75 -10.19
CA GLY A 142 15.57 10.83 -11.20
C GLY A 142 15.11 10.39 -12.60
N SER A 143 14.39 9.26 -12.70
CA SER A 143 13.74 8.86 -13.95
C SER A 143 12.78 9.94 -14.44
N THR A 144 12.95 10.39 -15.69
CA THR A 144 12.05 11.38 -16.30
C THR A 144 10.63 10.84 -16.46
N LYS A 145 10.46 9.51 -16.60
CA LYS A 145 9.12 8.88 -16.63
C LYS A 145 8.46 8.89 -15.26
N TYR A 146 9.22 8.64 -14.20
CA TYR A 146 8.72 8.75 -12.83
C TYR A 146 8.31 10.20 -12.51
N GLU A 147 9.12 11.18 -12.89
CA GLU A 147 8.79 12.60 -12.72
C GLU A 147 7.56 13.02 -13.54
N LYS A 148 7.41 12.50 -14.77
CA LYS A 148 6.18 12.69 -15.55
C LYS A 148 4.98 12.11 -14.81
N VAL A 149 5.07 10.88 -14.32
CA VAL A 149 4.03 10.27 -13.46
C VAL A 149 3.65 11.19 -12.29
N MET A 150 4.63 11.83 -11.65
CA MET A 150 4.36 12.76 -10.55
C MET A 150 3.73 14.09 -10.99
N HIS A 151 4.09 14.60 -12.17
CA HIS A 151 3.86 16.01 -12.50
C HIS A 151 3.01 16.26 -13.75
N SER A 152 2.75 15.25 -14.57
CA SER A 152 1.97 15.39 -15.79
C SER A 152 0.50 15.05 -15.56
N ASP A 153 -0.35 15.55 -16.46
CA ASP A 153 -1.76 15.18 -16.59
C ASP A 153 -1.94 13.77 -17.22
N THR A 154 -0.88 12.96 -17.26
CA THR A 154 -0.95 11.64 -17.88
C THR A 154 -1.68 10.70 -16.93
N SER A 155 -2.81 10.16 -17.38
CA SER A 155 -3.50 9.10 -16.65
C SER A 155 -2.60 7.88 -16.57
N ILE A 156 -2.21 7.52 -15.36
CA ILE A 156 -1.35 6.35 -15.12
C ILE A 156 -2.21 5.10 -14.83
N LEU A 157 -3.47 5.13 -15.27
CA LEU A 157 -4.23 3.90 -15.42
C LEU A 157 -3.56 3.13 -16.56
N LEU A 158 -3.23 1.86 -16.30
CA LEU A 158 -2.25 1.03 -17.02
C LEU A 158 -2.50 0.78 -18.54
N GLY A 159 -3.41 1.53 -19.18
CA GLY A 159 -3.62 1.55 -20.63
C GLY A 159 -2.72 2.54 -21.40
N ASP A 160 -2.43 3.71 -20.82
CA ASP A 160 -1.92 4.87 -21.59
C ASP A 160 -0.53 5.35 -21.17
N VAL A 161 0.16 4.59 -20.31
CA VAL A 161 1.44 5.06 -19.76
C VAL A 161 2.58 4.76 -20.73
N ASP A 162 3.28 5.80 -21.17
CA ASP A 162 4.55 5.71 -21.91
C ASP A 162 5.69 5.22 -20.98
N ILE A 163 5.64 3.95 -20.54
CA ILE A 163 6.69 3.26 -19.77
C ILE A 163 7.18 2.09 -20.62
N GLU A 164 8.46 2.12 -20.97
CA GLU A 164 9.13 1.08 -21.74
C GLU A 164 9.94 0.14 -20.83
N GLU A 165 10.45 -0.96 -21.39
CA GLU A 165 11.24 -1.96 -20.67
C GLU A 165 12.49 -1.34 -20.01
N GLU A 166 13.10 -0.35 -20.66
CA GLU A 166 14.31 0.31 -20.18
C GLU A 166 14.06 1.26 -19.01
N ASP A 167 12.81 1.65 -18.77
CA ASP A 167 12.43 2.51 -17.65
C ASP A 167 12.29 1.73 -16.33
N ILE A 168 12.24 0.39 -16.42
CA ILE A 168 12.02 -0.53 -15.31
C ILE A 168 13.36 -1.05 -14.77
N GLU A 169 13.58 -0.83 -13.48
CA GLU A 169 14.75 -1.31 -12.76
C GLU A 169 14.57 -2.73 -12.23
N GLU A 170 15.66 -3.49 -12.15
CA GLU A 170 15.68 -4.76 -11.44
C GLU A 170 15.97 -4.54 -9.95
N TYR A 171 15.39 -5.39 -9.11
CA TYR A 171 15.71 -5.40 -7.69
C TYR A 171 17.06 -6.08 -7.44
N ARG A 172 18.06 -5.29 -7.06
CA ARG A 172 19.41 -5.75 -6.74
C ARG A 172 19.89 -5.16 -5.41
N ALA A 173 20.67 -5.93 -4.66
CA ALA A 173 21.27 -5.44 -3.42
C ALA A 173 22.13 -4.18 -3.66
N GLY A 174 21.96 -3.17 -2.83
CA GLY A 174 22.64 -1.88 -2.92
C GLY A 174 22.10 -0.94 -4.02
N HIS A 175 21.20 -1.40 -4.89
CA HIS A 175 20.57 -0.54 -5.88
C HIS A 175 19.48 0.32 -5.24
N LYS A 176 19.41 1.57 -5.71
CA LYS A 176 18.37 2.53 -5.33
C LYS A 176 17.25 2.54 -6.35
N VAL A 177 16.01 2.56 -5.89
CA VAL A 177 14.80 2.60 -6.72
C VAL A 177 13.76 3.57 -6.14
N GLN A 178 12.93 4.12 -7.01
CA GLN A 178 11.68 4.80 -6.69
C GLN A 178 10.53 3.94 -7.17
N LEU A 179 9.56 3.65 -6.31
CA LEU A 179 8.48 2.74 -6.66
C LEU A 179 7.22 3.52 -7.04
N TYR A 180 6.59 3.11 -8.13
CA TYR A 180 5.27 3.56 -8.49
C TYR A 180 4.27 2.40 -8.40
N ILE A 181 3.32 2.50 -7.47
CA ILE A 181 2.24 1.52 -7.32
C ILE A 181 1.16 1.89 -8.33
N ALA A 182 1.18 1.19 -9.46
CA ALA A 182 0.30 1.45 -10.60
C ALA A 182 -1.12 0.94 -10.35
N GLU A 183 -1.26 -0.22 -9.70
CA GLU A 183 -2.56 -0.74 -9.32
C GLU A 183 -2.48 -1.62 -8.10
N ILE A 184 -3.56 -1.61 -7.31
CA ILE A 184 -3.88 -2.67 -6.35
C ILE A 184 -5.39 -2.86 -6.43
N GLY A 185 -5.83 -4.06 -6.75
CA GLY A 185 -7.25 -4.33 -6.94
C GLY A 185 -7.63 -5.79 -6.78
N ILE A 186 -8.90 -6.01 -6.44
CA ILE A 186 -9.53 -7.33 -6.33
C ILE A 186 -10.73 -7.36 -7.25
N LYS A 187 -10.92 -8.50 -7.93
CA LYS A 187 -12.02 -8.77 -8.85
C LYS A 187 -13.37 -8.22 -8.33
N PRO A 188 -13.92 -7.18 -8.99
CA PRO A 188 -15.17 -6.55 -8.58
C PRO A 188 -16.36 -7.49 -8.51
N SER A 189 -16.42 -8.51 -9.36
CA SER A 189 -17.52 -9.50 -9.41
C SER A 189 -17.66 -10.39 -8.18
N LEU A 190 -16.67 -10.41 -7.28
CA LEU A 190 -16.73 -11.18 -6.04
C LEU A 190 -17.73 -10.59 -5.05
N ASP A 191 -18.30 -11.46 -4.20
CA ASP A 191 -19.12 -11.02 -3.08
C ASP A 191 -18.35 -10.03 -2.19
N LYS A 192 -19.08 -9.07 -1.61
CA LYS A 192 -18.50 -7.96 -0.83
C LYS A 192 -17.61 -8.45 0.32
N GLU A 193 -18.01 -9.51 1.03
CA GLU A 193 -17.25 -10.07 2.14
C GLU A 193 -15.99 -10.78 1.64
N LEU A 194 -16.12 -11.61 0.60
CA LEU A 194 -14.96 -12.25 -0.04
C LEU A 194 -13.96 -11.23 -0.58
N ARG A 195 -14.44 -10.20 -1.28
CA ARG A 195 -13.61 -9.11 -1.80
C ARG A 195 -12.87 -8.37 -0.70
N ARG A 196 -13.51 -8.13 0.45
CA ARG A 196 -12.86 -7.53 1.62
C ARG A 196 -11.73 -8.42 2.15
N ARG A 197 -12.00 -9.73 2.31
CA ARG A 197 -11.01 -10.71 2.79
C ARG A 197 -9.81 -10.84 1.85
N TYR A 198 -10.06 -11.07 0.57
CA TYR A 198 -9.00 -11.15 -0.43
C TYR A 198 -8.25 -9.84 -0.61
N GLY A 199 -8.93 -8.70 -0.47
CA GLY A 199 -8.27 -7.39 -0.44
C GLY A 199 -7.28 -7.29 0.71
N ALA A 200 -7.71 -7.63 1.93
CA ALA A 200 -6.83 -7.64 3.10
C ALA A 200 -5.60 -8.53 2.88
N LYS A 201 -5.79 -9.75 2.36
CA LYS A 201 -4.71 -10.69 2.08
C LYS A 201 -3.75 -10.22 0.99
N LEU A 202 -4.27 -9.69 -0.12
CA LEU A 202 -3.48 -9.12 -1.21
C LEU A 202 -2.59 -7.99 -0.68
N ILE A 203 -3.19 -7.08 0.07
CA ILE A 203 -2.50 -5.91 0.60
C ILE A 203 -1.44 -6.32 1.64
N SER A 204 -1.79 -7.20 2.58
CA SER A 204 -0.83 -7.72 3.58
C SER A 204 0.37 -8.39 2.89
N SER A 205 0.10 -9.24 1.91
CA SER A 205 1.15 -9.97 1.17
C SER A 205 2.03 -9.03 0.34
N PHE A 206 1.42 -8.03 -0.32
CA PHE A 206 2.15 -7.00 -1.06
C PHE A 206 3.05 -6.15 -0.13
N MET A 207 2.56 -5.79 1.05
CA MET A 207 3.37 -5.05 2.03
C MET A 207 4.55 -5.89 2.54
N ASN A 208 4.36 -7.21 2.71
CA ASN A 208 5.47 -8.12 3.03
C ASN A 208 6.51 -8.17 1.91
N THR A 209 6.10 -8.08 0.63
CA THR A 209 7.05 -7.93 -0.49
C THR A 209 7.90 -6.66 -0.36
N ILE A 210 7.32 -5.53 0.07
CA ILE A 210 8.10 -4.31 0.29
C ILE A 210 9.13 -4.50 1.41
N VAL A 211 8.79 -5.21 2.49
CA VAL A 211 9.74 -5.50 3.57
C VAL A 211 10.84 -6.46 3.10
N ASP A 212 10.48 -7.48 2.31
CA ASP A 212 11.42 -8.44 1.71
C ASP A 212 12.43 -7.75 0.77
N LEU A 213 12.05 -6.69 0.06
CA LEU A 213 13.02 -5.89 -0.69
C LEU A 213 14.12 -5.33 0.25
N GLY A 214 13.78 -4.96 1.48
CA GLY A 214 14.73 -4.54 2.50
C GLY A 214 15.66 -5.68 2.94
N THR A 215 15.13 -6.88 3.17
CA THR A 215 15.95 -8.05 3.56
C THR A 215 16.93 -8.45 2.46
N ARG A 216 16.62 -8.14 1.19
CA ARG A 216 17.49 -8.34 0.03
C ARG A 216 18.44 -7.17 -0.27
N GLY A 217 18.46 -6.15 0.59
CA GLY A 217 19.36 -5.00 0.44
C GLY A 217 18.95 -3.99 -0.62
N VAL A 218 17.71 -4.03 -1.11
CA VAL A 218 17.20 -3.04 -2.07
C VAL A 218 16.87 -1.74 -1.35
N ILE A 219 17.37 -0.62 -1.88
CA ILE A 219 17.19 0.70 -1.28
C ILE A 219 16.03 1.41 -1.98
N ILE A 220 14.93 1.62 -1.29
CA ILE A 220 13.76 2.32 -1.81
C ILE A 220 13.85 3.77 -1.31
N ASP A 221 13.89 4.74 -2.22
CA ASP A 221 13.91 6.16 -1.84
C ASP A 221 12.50 6.67 -1.51
N SER A 222 11.52 6.37 -2.37
CA SER A 222 10.12 6.77 -2.22
C SER A 222 9.18 5.75 -2.85
N MET A 223 7.92 5.74 -2.40
CA MET A 223 6.83 5.10 -3.13
C MET A 223 5.73 6.11 -3.43
N THR A 224 5.15 6.04 -4.63
CA THR A 224 4.02 6.89 -5.05
C THR A 224 2.90 6.03 -5.59
N SER A 225 1.66 6.44 -5.36
CA SER A 225 0.48 5.88 -6.02
C SER A 225 -0.58 6.96 -6.27
N VAL A 226 -1.53 6.65 -7.16
CA VAL A 226 -2.71 7.49 -7.41
C VAL A 226 -3.95 6.85 -6.82
N GLY A 227 -4.64 7.58 -5.94
CA GLY A 227 -5.94 7.20 -5.41
C GLY A 227 -7.07 7.65 -6.32
N ALA A 228 -7.56 6.77 -7.19
CA ALA A 228 -8.70 7.05 -8.08
C ALA A 228 -10.08 6.78 -7.45
N THR A 229 -10.13 5.99 -6.37
CA THR A 229 -11.39 5.63 -5.69
C THR A 229 -11.37 6.04 -4.23
N LYS A 230 -12.55 6.26 -3.62
CA LYS A 230 -12.66 6.56 -2.18
C LYS A 230 -12.03 5.47 -1.31
N SER A 231 -12.11 4.21 -1.73
CA SER A 231 -11.45 3.08 -1.06
C SER A 231 -9.93 3.13 -1.23
N GLY A 232 -9.43 3.39 -2.45
CA GLY A 232 -7.99 3.52 -2.72
C GLY A 232 -7.36 4.68 -1.95
N ILE A 233 -8.01 5.85 -1.92
CA ILE A 233 -7.58 7.00 -1.12
C ILE A 233 -7.46 6.64 0.36
N LYS A 234 -8.50 6.01 0.91
CA LYS A 234 -8.49 5.56 2.33
C LYS A 234 -7.39 4.54 2.59
N LEU A 235 -7.13 3.66 1.64
CA LEU A 235 -6.10 2.63 1.74
C LEU A 235 -4.69 3.25 1.80
N LEU A 236 -4.35 4.13 0.84
CA LEU A 236 -3.05 4.80 0.80
C LEU A 236 -2.80 5.61 2.08
N GLN A 237 -3.84 6.33 2.52
CA GLN A 237 -3.83 7.06 3.77
C GLN A 237 -3.64 6.16 5.00
N HIS A 238 -4.23 4.95 5.00
CA HIS A 238 -4.07 3.98 6.07
C HIS A 238 -2.62 3.48 6.17
N PHE A 239 -1.94 3.34 5.03
CA PHE A 239 -0.51 2.98 4.98
C PHE A 239 0.45 4.14 5.26
N GLY A 240 -0.07 5.32 5.60
CA GLY A 240 0.75 6.47 5.94
C GLY A 240 1.33 7.21 4.74
N PHE A 241 0.79 6.99 3.53
CA PHE A 241 1.08 7.88 2.43
C PHE A 241 0.49 9.26 2.70
N SER A 242 1.23 10.28 2.30
CA SER A 242 0.81 11.68 2.36
C SER A 242 0.33 12.13 0.99
N GLU A 243 -0.79 12.85 0.96
CA GLU A 243 -1.27 13.48 -0.26
C GLU A 243 -0.29 14.57 -0.71
N VAL A 244 0.00 14.62 -2.00
CA VAL A 244 0.89 15.60 -2.62
C VAL A 244 0.10 16.38 -3.66
N LEU A 245 0.52 17.63 -3.90
CA LEU A 245 -0.14 18.47 -4.90
C LEU A 245 -0.07 17.80 -6.26
N PHE A 246 -1.24 17.62 -6.89
CA PHE A 246 -1.37 16.96 -8.18
C PHE A 246 -2.20 17.84 -9.12
N PRO A 247 -1.84 17.98 -10.40
CA PRO A 247 -2.55 18.87 -11.32
C PRO A 247 -4.01 18.47 -11.58
N ARG A 248 -4.36 17.20 -11.36
CA ARG A 248 -5.67 16.65 -11.68
C ARG A 248 -6.68 16.80 -10.55
N THR A 249 -7.92 17.06 -10.92
CA THR A 249 -9.04 17.19 -9.98
C THR A 249 -9.82 15.90 -9.77
N ASP A 250 -9.66 14.91 -10.64
CA ASP A 250 -10.41 13.65 -10.62
C ASP A 250 -9.71 12.53 -9.83
N THR A 251 -8.42 12.71 -9.54
CA THR A 251 -7.59 11.75 -8.82
C THR A 251 -6.70 12.46 -7.80
N GLN A 252 -6.26 11.75 -6.77
CA GLN A 252 -5.35 12.28 -5.75
C GLN A 252 -4.05 11.50 -5.77
N MET A 253 -2.92 12.19 -5.80
CA MET A 253 -1.61 11.56 -5.74
C MET A 253 -1.11 11.48 -4.31
N PHE A 254 -0.49 10.35 -3.99
CA PHE A 254 0.00 10.03 -2.66
C PHE A 254 1.45 9.58 -2.75
N SER A 255 2.28 10.04 -1.83
CA SER A 255 3.68 9.62 -1.75
C SER A 255 4.08 9.32 -0.31
N ILE A 256 5.08 8.46 -0.16
CA ILE A 256 5.72 8.13 1.11
C ILE A 256 7.24 8.16 0.92
N ASP A 257 7.90 8.99 1.72
CA ASP A 257 9.37 9.04 1.82
C ASP A 257 9.83 7.91 2.76
N MET A 258 10.65 7.01 2.24
CA MET A 258 11.07 5.82 2.99
C MET A 258 12.00 6.15 4.16
N LYS A 259 12.72 7.27 4.09
CA LYS A 259 13.66 7.72 5.14
C LYS A 259 12.92 8.44 6.25
N GLN A 260 11.92 9.25 5.93
CA GLN A 260 11.23 10.12 6.88
C GLN A 260 9.94 9.52 7.44
N SER A 261 9.33 8.55 6.77
CA SER A 261 8.03 8.01 7.19
C SER A 261 8.10 7.32 8.56
N GLY A 262 7.08 7.60 9.38
CA GLY A 262 6.84 6.93 10.65
C GLY A 262 5.88 5.73 10.54
N ALA A 263 5.43 5.36 9.33
CA ALA A 263 4.50 4.26 9.15
C ALA A 263 5.12 2.91 9.57
N PRO A 264 4.38 2.03 10.27
CA PRO A 264 4.92 0.76 10.78
C PRO A 264 5.58 -0.10 9.69
N ILE A 265 4.97 -0.19 8.52
CA ILE A 265 5.52 -0.97 7.40
C ILE A 265 6.88 -0.43 6.91
N ILE A 266 7.06 0.89 6.95
CA ILE A 266 8.32 1.53 6.56
C ILE A 266 9.39 1.38 7.65
N GLN A 267 8.98 1.29 8.92
CA GLN A 267 9.89 0.91 10.01
C GLN A 267 10.38 -0.52 9.83
N ALA A 268 9.48 -1.46 9.55
CA ALA A 268 9.84 -2.86 9.30
C ALA A 268 10.79 -3.00 8.10
N TYR A 269 10.50 -2.32 6.99
CA TYR A 269 11.40 -2.26 5.83
C TYR A 269 12.80 -1.73 6.20
N ARG A 270 12.88 -0.61 6.94
CA ARG A 270 14.17 -0.03 7.33
C ARG A 270 14.96 -0.93 8.27
N GLU A 271 14.29 -1.60 9.20
CA GLU A 271 14.91 -2.57 10.09
C GLU A 271 15.47 -3.76 9.28
N ALA A 272 14.69 -4.29 8.33
CA ALA A 272 15.14 -5.34 7.43
C ALA A 272 16.39 -4.93 6.62
N LEU A 273 16.38 -3.72 6.04
CA LEU A 273 17.52 -3.18 5.29
C LEU A 273 18.74 -2.95 6.19
N HIS A 274 18.53 -2.47 7.41
CA HIS A 274 19.60 -2.27 8.39
C HIS A 274 20.28 -3.59 8.77
N ASN A 275 19.48 -4.63 9.02
CA ASN A 275 20.00 -5.97 9.34
C ASN A 275 20.81 -6.56 8.19
N PHE A 276 20.32 -6.45 6.95
CA PHE A 276 21.07 -6.84 5.76
C PHE A 276 22.44 -6.16 5.69
N ASN A 277 22.49 -4.84 5.90
CA ASN A 277 23.76 -4.10 5.86
C ASN A 277 24.72 -4.49 6.99
N HIS A 278 24.22 -4.92 8.16
CA HIS A 278 25.06 -5.41 9.25
C HIS A 278 25.65 -6.79 8.97
N GLU A 279 24.93 -7.67 8.29
CA GLU A 279 25.41 -9.01 7.95
C GLU A 279 26.50 -9.01 6.85
N GLN A 280 26.58 -7.94 6.06
CA GLN A 280 27.57 -7.79 4.98
C GLN A 280 28.88 -7.12 5.44
N ASN A 281 28.94 -6.58 6.66
CA ASN A 281 30.12 -5.91 7.23
C ASN A 281 30.85 -6.80 8.26
#